data_AF-A0A1Q9JL39-F1
#
_entry.id   AF-A0A1Q9JL39-F1
#
_cell.length_a   1.000
_cell.length_b   1.000
_cell.length_c   1.000
_cell.angle_alpha   90.00
_cell.angle_beta   90.00
_cell.angle_gamma   90.00
#
_symmetry.space_group_name_H-M   'P 1'
#
loop_
_entity.id
_entity.type
_entity.pdbx_description
1 polymer ?
#
loop_
_entity_poly.entity_id
_entity_poly.type
_entity_poly.pdbx_seq_one_letter_code
_entity_poly.pdbx_strand_id
1 'polypeptide(L)' 'MINRLSRIEGQIRGLKRMVEEGAYCPDILTQSAAAGSALNSFNRVLMANHIRTCVADDIREGNDETIDELLKTLQKLMK' A
#
# COMPACT_ATOMS: atom_id res chain seq x y z
N MET A 1 -2.47 5.78 10.18
CA MET A 1 -2.21 5.76 8.72
C MET A 1 -1.04 6.66 8.34
N ILE A 2 -1.04 7.93 8.73
CA ILE A 2 0.03 8.89 8.40
C ILE A 2 1.43 8.40 8.79
N ASN A 3 1.63 7.88 10.01
CA ASN A 3 2.96 7.39 10.44
C ASN A 3 3.56 6.31 9.50
N ARG A 4 2.73 5.47 8.88
CA ARG A 4 3.20 4.47 7.90
C ARG A 4 3.64 5.13 6.61
N LEU A 5 2.86 6.09 6.12
CA LEU A 5 3.20 6.89 4.93
C LEU A 5 4.47 7.72 5.15
N SER A 6 4.63 8.38 6.30
CA SER A 6 5.85 9.13 6.62
C SER A 6 7.10 8.24 6.64
N ARG A 7 6.97 6.98 7.10
CA ARG A 7 8.07 6.01 7.04
C ARG A 7 8.41 5.61 5.60
N ILE A 8 7.39 5.32 4.78
CA ILE A 8 7.56 4.98 3.37
C ILE A 8 8.21 6.15 2.62
N GLU A 9 7.74 7.38 2.84
CA GLU A 9 8.34 8.60 2.27
C GLU A 9 9.83 8.71 2.62
N GLY A 10 10.21 8.44 3.87
CA GLY A 10 11.60 8.36 4.30
C GLY A 10 12.42 7.34 3.50
N GLN A 11 11.86 6.16 3.25
CA GLN A 11 12.51 5.13 2.42
C GLN A 11 12.69 5.59 0.96
N ILE A 12 11.67 6.22 0.38
CA ILE A 12 11.75 6.75 -1.00
C ILE A 12 12.81 7.85 -1.11
N ARG A 13 12.90 8.77 -0.13
CA ARG A 13 13.97 9.78 -0.08
C ARG A 13 15.36 9.13 0.04
N GLY A 14 15.49 8.08 0.84
CA GLY A 14 16.71 7.29 0.95
C GLY A 14 17.12 6.67 -0.37
N LEU A 15 16.17 6.02 -1.07
CA LEU A 15 16.41 5.44 -2.40
C LEU A 15 16.88 6.48 -3.42
N LYS A 16 16.22 7.65 -3.45
CA LYS A 16 16.63 8.76 -4.33
C LYS A 16 18.10 9.13 -4.10
N ARG A 17 18.50 9.31 -2.83
CA ARG A 17 19.89 9.63 -2.47
C ARG A 17 20.86 8.52 -2.90
N MET A 18 20.53 7.26 -2.65
CA MET A 18 21.39 6.14 -3.04
C MET A 18 21.65 6.10 -4.55
N VAL A 19 20.64 6.42 -5.36
CA VAL A 19 20.79 6.53 -6.82
C VAL A 19 21.66 7.72 -7.21
N GLU A 20 21.44 8.89 -6.61
CA GLU A 20 22.21 10.11 -6.86
C GLU A 20 23.71 9.93 -6.51
N GLU A 21 24.00 9.18 -5.44
CA GLU A 21 25.37 8.90 -4.96
C GLU A 21 26.04 7.73 -5.69
N GLY A 22 25.34 7.05 -6.61
CA GLY A 22 25.87 5.88 -7.32
C GLY A 22 26.13 4.68 -6.40
N ALA A 23 25.29 4.49 -5.37
CA ALA A 23 25.41 3.38 -4.44
C ALA A 23 25.31 2.02 -5.12
N TYR A 24 25.82 0.98 -4.45
CA TYR A 24 25.88 -0.37 -4.99
C TYR A 24 24.49 -0.92 -5.31
N CYS A 25 24.29 -1.37 -6.55
CA CYS A 25 22.96 -1.73 -7.06
C CYS A 25 22.20 -2.77 -6.20
N PRO A 26 22.82 -3.84 -5.69
CA PRO A 26 22.15 -4.77 -4.78
C PRO A 26 21.60 -4.14 -3.50
N ASP A 27 22.25 -3.12 -2.96
CA ASP A 27 21.77 -2.41 -1.77
C ASP A 27 20.55 -1.54 -2.10
N ILE A 28 20.56 -0.89 -3.27
CA ILE A 28 19.40 -0.15 -3.79
C ILE A 28 18.21 -1.10 -3.99
N LEU A 29 18.45 -2.27 -4.60
CA LEU A 29 17.40 -3.28 -4.80
C LEU A 29 16.83 -3.78 -3.46
N THR A 30 17.68 -4.02 -2.47
CA THR A 30 17.26 -4.43 -1.13
C THR A 30 16.38 -3.36 -0.47
N GLN A 31 16.78 -2.08 -0.54
CA GLN A 31 15.95 -1.01 0.01
C GLN A 31 14.66 -0.77 -0.77
N SER A 32 14.69 -0.97 -2.09
CA SER A 32 13.51 -0.86 -2.94
C SER A 32 12.48 -1.93 -2.56
N ALA A 33 12.93 -3.17 -2.36
CA ALA A 33 12.08 -4.26 -1.87
C ALA A 33 11.51 -3.97 -0.47
N ALA A 34 12.29 -3.35 0.42
CA ALA A 34 11.83 -2.94 1.75
C ALA A 34 10.75 -1.84 1.68
N ALA A 35 10.89 -0.86 0.78
CA ALA A 35 9.89 0.17 0.55
C ALA A 35 8.59 -0.43 -0.04
N GLY A 36 8.71 -1.33 -1.03
CA GLY A 36 7.57 -2.06 -1.59
C GLY A 36 6.83 -2.90 -0.54
N SER A 37 7.57 -3.58 0.34
CA SER A 37 7.00 -4.36 1.45
C SER A 37 6.25 -3.49 2.45
N ALA A 38 6.78 -2.30 2.78
CA ALA A 38 6.13 -1.34 3.64
C ALA A 38 4.82 -0.81 3.02
N LEU A 39 4.82 -0.52 1.71
CA LEU A 39 3.62 -0.11 0.97
C LEU A 39 2.57 -1.22 0.93
N ASN A 40 2.97 -2.47 0.69
CA ASN A 40 2.07 -3.62 0.76
C ASN A 40 1.45 -3.80 2.15
N SER A 41 2.23 -3.60 3.21
CA SER A 41 1.71 -3.61 4.59
C SER A 41 0.69 -2.49 4.82
N PHE A 42 0.94 -1.28 4.31
CA PHE A 42 0.00 -0.16 4.35
C PHE A 42 -1.31 -0.49 3.62
N ASN A 43 -1.23 -1.01 2.40
CA ASN A 43 -2.39 -1.37 1.58
C ASN A 43 -3.29 -2.40 2.28
N ARG A 44 -2.70 -3.41 2.94
CA ARG A 44 -3.45 -4.41 3.73
C ARG A 44 -4.26 -3.77 4.86
N VAL A 45 -3.65 -2.82 5.59
CA VAL A 45 -4.33 -2.12 6.69
C VAL A 45 -5.44 -1.22 6.15
N LEU A 46 -5.17 -0.49 5.06
CA LEU A 46 -6.18 0.37 4.41
C LEU A 46 -7.38 -0.45 3.91
N MET A 47 -7.12 -1.56 3.23
CA MET A 47 -8.16 -2.46 2.73
C MET A 47 -9.00 -3.04 3.87
N ALA A 48 -8.35 -3.50 4.95
CA ALA A 48 -9.05 -4.03 6.11
C ALA A 48 -9.89 -2.96 6.83
N ASN A 49 -9.51 -1.68 6.74
CA ASN A 49 -10.35 -0.58 7.23
C ASN A 49 -11.56 -0.38 6.31
N HIS A 50 -11.35 -0.29 5.00
CA HIS A 50 -12.42 -0.13 4.01
C HIS A 50 -13.49 -1.22 4.08
N ILE A 51 -13.08 -2.48 4.26
CA ILE A 51 -14.01 -3.61 4.43
C ILE A 51 -14.85 -3.46 5.71
N ARG A 52 -14.24 -3.00 6.82
CA ARG A 52 -14.92 -2.90 8.12
C ARG A 52 -15.82 -1.68 8.25
N THR A 53 -15.61 -0.65 7.43
CA THR A 53 -16.39 0.58 7.45
C THR A 53 -17.30 0.64 6.24
N CYS A 54 -16.81 1.10 5.09
CA CYS A 54 -17.61 1.42 3.92
C CYS A 54 -18.40 0.20 3.42
N VAL A 55 -17.72 -0.91 3.16
CA VAL A 55 -18.36 -2.12 2.64
C VAL A 55 -19.36 -2.70 3.64
N ALA A 56 -19.01 -2.71 4.93
CA ALA A 56 -19.90 -3.23 5.97
C ALA A 56 -21.14 -2.35 6.16
N ASP A 57 -21.02 -1.03 6.01
CA ASP A 57 -22.12 -0.09 6.11
C ASP A 57 -23.04 -0.19 4.89
N ASP A 58 -22.46 -0.19 3.68
CA ASP A 58 -23.18 -0.34 2.41
C ASP A 58 -24.01 -1.65 2.35
N ILE A 59 -23.44 -2.78 2.80
CA ILE A 59 -24.18 -4.06 2.87
C ILE A 59 -25.37 -3.97 3.82
N ARG A 60 -25.26 -3.24 4.94
CA ARG A 60 -26.39 -3.06 5.88
C ARG A 60 -27.48 -2.17 5.29
N GLU A 61 -27.12 -1.27 4.38
CA GLU A 61 -28.04 -0.39 3.67
C GLU A 61 -28.65 -1.04 2.41
N GLY A 62 -28.18 -2.24 2.03
CA GLY A 62 -28.65 -2.99 0.86
C GLY A 62 -27.96 -2.60 -0.45
N ASN A 63 -26.84 -1.88 -0.38
CA ASN A 63 -26.05 -1.42 -1.52
C ASN A 63 -24.99 -2.48 -1.89
N ASP A 64 -25.44 -3.63 -2.37
CA ASP A 64 -24.57 -4.78 -2.64
C ASP A 64 -23.53 -4.54 -3.77
N GLU A 65 -23.72 -3.50 -4.61
CA GLU A 65 -22.74 -3.11 -5.64
C GLU A 65 -21.34 -2.79 -5.11
N THR A 66 -21.22 -2.44 -3.83
CA THR A 66 -19.92 -2.20 -3.15
C THR A 66 -19.02 -3.44 -3.20
N ILE A 67 -19.62 -4.65 -3.24
CA ILE A 67 -18.88 -5.92 -3.30
C ILE A 67 -18.15 -6.05 -4.63
N ASP A 68 -18.78 -5.65 -5.74
CA ASP A 68 -18.15 -5.67 -7.06
C ASP A 68 -16.99 -4.68 -7.15
N GLU A 69 -17.11 -3.51 -6.51
CA GLU A 69 -16.02 -2.54 -6.41
C GLU A 69 -14.84 -3.09 -5.59
N LEU A 70 -15.14 -3.71 -4.45
CA LEU A 70 -14.13 -4.37 -3.61
C LEU A 70 -13.36 -5.44 -4.40
N LEU A 71 -14.07 -6.30 -5.13
CA LEU A 71 -13.46 -7.36 -5.94
C LEU A 71 -12.55 -6.78 -7.03
N LYS A 72 -13.00 -5.74 -7.74
CA LYS A 72 -12.18 -5.03 -8.74
C LYS A 72 -10.92 -4.44 -8.11
N THR A 73 -11.01 -3.89 -6.91
CA THR A 73 -9.87 -3.31 -6.20
C THR A 73 -8.88 -4.39 -5.73
N LEU A 74 -9.38 -5.51 -5.18
CA LEU A 74 -8.54 -6.65 -4.80
C LEU A 74 -7.77 -7.23 -5.98
N GLN A 75 -8.42 -7.39 -7.14
CA GLN A 75 -7.76 -7.87 -8.36
C GLN A 75 -6.61 -6.96 -8.81
N LYS A 76 -6.71 -5.65 -8.61
CA LYS A 76 -5.62 -4.70 -8.93
C LYS A 76 -4.45 -4.81 -7.97
N LEU A 77 -4.70 -5.13 -6.70
CA LEU A 77 -3.68 -5.20 -5.65
C LEU A 77 -2.97 -6.56 -5.56
N MET A 78 -3.52 -7.60 -6.20
CA MET A 78 -2.94 -8.95 -6.26
C MET A 78 -2.10 -9.21 -7.51
N LYS A 79 -2.03 -8.25 -8.43
CA LYS A 79 -1.08 -8.26 -9.56
C LYS A 79 0.29 -7.79 -9.10
#